data_AF-A0A0L0H6H5-F1
#
_entry.id   AF-A0A0L0H6H5-F1
#
_cell.length_a   1.000
_cell.length_b   1.000
_cell.length_c   1.000
_cell.angle_alpha   90.00
_cell.angle_beta   90.00
_cell.angle_gamma   90.00
#
_symmetry.space_group_name_H-M   'P 1'
#
loop_
_entity.id
_entity.type
_entity.pdbx_description
1 polymer ?
#
loop_
_entity_poly.entity_id
_entity_poly.type
_entity_poly.pdbx_seq_one_letter_code
_entity_poly.pdbx_strand_id
1 'polypeptide(L)'
;MGLSSVLPATLASVPHCQQLSSWDCGLACVSMVLSALGQKHSLMDLRKECPLESVWTIDLAYILRRFSVEDFTYYTSYIGVNWQYSSKEFYRDTWTLDRRRVQSLFAAAHDNRVRVVGLTLALDDIRRFLLSTVYAVIMLVDLRLLRCRKCKSKSKWSWCRDSGESVVVGGNKMEESIPFRPGEGRSGVAARSSPSSPPSTSRSLFLTTFSCFAWCGQKSYAMLGASDDFIGHYIVLIGYDSDHDFFYYRDPGTESDLCMIEGDDLESARMNSGTDHDLVVVRVR
;
A
#
# COMPACT_ATOMS: atom_id res chain seq x y z
N MET A 1 23.92 -16.81 -28.90
CA MET A 1 22.65 -17.54 -29.04
C MET A 1 21.74 -17.08 -27.92
N GLY A 2 20.64 -16.41 -28.24
CA GLY A 2 19.81 -15.71 -27.26
C GLY A 2 19.05 -16.69 -26.36
N LEU A 3 19.22 -16.53 -25.05
CA LEU A 3 18.31 -17.09 -24.05
C LEU A 3 16.98 -16.34 -24.18
N SER A 4 16.05 -16.92 -24.94
CA SER A 4 14.65 -16.53 -24.91
C SER A 4 14.14 -16.69 -23.48
N SER A 5 13.67 -15.59 -22.90
CA SER A 5 13.23 -15.41 -21.51
C SER A 5 11.88 -16.08 -21.24
N VAL A 6 11.79 -17.39 -21.43
CA VAL A 6 10.58 -18.14 -21.04
C VAL A 6 10.71 -18.41 -19.54
N LEU A 7 9.97 -17.65 -18.74
CA LEU A 7 9.77 -17.99 -17.34
C LEU A 7 9.29 -19.44 -17.24
N PRO A 8 9.85 -20.26 -16.34
CA PRO A 8 9.29 -21.58 -16.05
C PRO A 8 7.78 -21.44 -15.88
N ALA A 9 7.00 -22.31 -16.54
CA ALA A 9 5.53 -22.23 -16.54
C ALA A 9 4.95 -22.20 -15.11
N THR A 10 5.68 -22.73 -14.14
CA THR A 10 5.38 -22.67 -12.70
C THR A 10 5.46 -21.24 -12.15
N LEU A 11 6.45 -20.42 -12.51
CA LEU A 11 6.55 -19.03 -12.04
C LEU A 11 5.53 -18.09 -12.69
N ALA A 12 4.91 -18.49 -13.81
CA ALA A 12 3.92 -17.69 -14.51
C ALA A 12 2.53 -17.70 -13.86
N SER A 13 2.27 -18.56 -12.85
CA SER A 13 0.91 -18.75 -12.32
C SER A 13 0.38 -17.56 -11.52
N VAL A 14 1.25 -16.74 -10.95
CA VAL A 14 0.85 -15.52 -10.23
C VAL A 14 1.15 -14.31 -11.11
N PRO A 15 0.12 -13.63 -11.67
CA PRO A 15 0.33 -12.47 -12.53
C PRO A 15 0.85 -11.28 -11.73
N HIS A 16 1.48 -10.32 -12.41
CA HIS A 16 1.88 -9.06 -11.79
C HIS A 16 0.68 -8.09 -11.73
N CYS A 17 0.62 -7.30 -10.66
CA CYS A 17 -0.29 -6.16 -10.51
C CYS A 17 0.48 -5.01 -9.86
N GLN A 18 0.51 -3.86 -10.53
CA GLN A 18 1.13 -2.65 -9.99
C GLN A 18 0.16 -1.96 -9.02
N GLN A 19 0.69 -1.46 -7.90
CA GLN A 19 -0.07 -0.63 -6.96
C GLN A 19 -0.50 0.71 -7.61
N LEU A 20 -1.63 1.28 -7.17
CA LEU A 20 -2.12 2.56 -7.72
C LEU A 20 -1.88 3.75 -6.79
N SER A 21 -1.28 3.55 -5.61
CA SER A 21 -0.93 4.60 -4.66
C SER A 21 0.26 4.15 -3.80
N SER A 22 0.71 4.99 -2.87
CA SER A 22 1.80 4.69 -1.94
C SER A 22 1.46 3.64 -0.88
N TRP A 23 0.18 3.43 -0.59
CA TRP A 23 -0.28 2.67 0.58
C TRP A 23 -0.88 1.29 0.24
N ASP A 24 -1.17 1.00 -1.02
CA ASP A 24 -1.95 -0.18 -1.43
C ASP A 24 -1.09 -1.33 -2.01
N CYS A 25 0.22 -1.35 -1.75
CA CYS A 25 1.10 -2.44 -2.19
C CYS A 25 0.65 -3.81 -1.67
N GLY A 26 0.15 -3.89 -0.44
CA GLY A 26 -0.43 -5.12 0.12
C GLY A 26 -1.71 -5.57 -0.59
N LEU A 27 -2.57 -4.62 -1.00
CA LEU A 27 -3.78 -4.92 -1.76
C LEU A 27 -3.45 -5.40 -3.17
N ALA A 28 -2.44 -4.81 -3.81
CA ALA A 28 -1.92 -5.29 -5.08
C ALA A 28 -1.36 -6.72 -4.95
N CYS A 29 -0.67 -7.04 -3.85
CA CYS A 29 -0.23 -8.41 -3.55
C CYS A 29 -1.39 -9.40 -3.45
N VAL A 30 -2.44 -9.04 -2.72
CA VAL A 30 -3.67 -9.85 -2.64
C VAL A 30 -4.32 -10.00 -4.02
N SER A 31 -4.37 -8.93 -4.83
CA SER A 31 -4.90 -8.99 -6.19
C SER A 31 -4.15 -9.99 -7.08
N MET A 32 -2.82 -10.03 -7.00
CA MET A 32 -2.01 -11.02 -7.72
C MET A 32 -2.36 -12.46 -7.32
N VAL A 33 -2.48 -12.72 -6.01
CA VAL A 33 -2.82 -14.04 -5.48
C VAL A 33 -4.26 -14.46 -5.83
N LEU A 34 -5.22 -13.55 -5.71
CA LEU A 34 -6.60 -13.80 -6.10
C LEU A 34 -6.74 -14.08 -7.60
N SER A 35 -5.96 -13.39 -8.44
CA SER A 35 -5.92 -13.63 -9.88
C SER A 35 -5.38 -15.03 -10.20
N ALA A 36 -4.33 -15.47 -9.50
CA ALA A 36 -3.78 -16.82 -9.62
C ALA A 36 -4.83 -17.91 -9.27
N LEU A 37 -5.71 -17.61 -8.32
CA LEU A 37 -6.81 -18.47 -7.89
C LEU A 37 -8.07 -18.36 -8.77
N GLY A 38 -8.03 -17.57 -9.85
CA GLY A 38 -9.17 -17.37 -10.74
C GLY A 38 -10.34 -16.58 -10.13
N GLN A 39 -10.12 -15.87 -9.01
CA GLN A 39 -11.13 -15.05 -8.37
C GLN A 39 -11.34 -13.75 -9.15
N LYS A 40 -12.60 -13.41 -9.45
CA LYS A 40 -12.94 -12.14 -10.11
C LYS A 40 -12.93 -10.99 -9.10
N HIS A 41 -12.11 -9.98 -9.36
CA HIS A 41 -11.98 -8.80 -8.51
C HIS A 41 -11.36 -7.65 -9.31
N SER A 42 -11.39 -6.45 -8.76
CA SER A 42 -10.55 -5.33 -9.18
C SER A 42 -9.77 -4.80 -7.98
N LEU A 43 -8.61 -4.18 -8.21
CA LEU A 43 -7.85 -3.53 -7.13
C LEU A 43 -8.67 -2.42 -6.44
N MET A 44 -9.58 -1.77 -7.17
CA MET A 44 -10.52 -0.80 -6.61
C MET A 44 -11.53 -1.43 -5.65
N ASP A 45 -11.93 -2.68 -5.87
CA ASP A 45 -12.80 -3.39 -4.93
C ASP A 45 -12.06 -3.74 -3.64
N LEU A 46 -10.79 -4.13 -3.74
CA LEU A 46 -9.95 -4.38 -2.56
C LEU A 46 -9.73 -3.11 -1.73
N ARG A 47 -9.54 -1.96 -2.38
CA ARG A 47 -9.41 -0.65 -1.70
C ARG A 47 -10.63 -0.29 -0.87
N LYS A 48 -11.85 -0.66 -1.30
CA LYS A 48 -13.09 -0.41 -0.54
C LYS A 48 -13.13 -1.18 0.78
N GLU A 49 -12.41 -2.29 0.90
CA GLU A 49 -12.29 -3.07 2.14
C GLU A 49 -11.34 -2.40 3.16
N CYS A 50 -10.56 -1.38 2.75
CA CYS A 50 -9.56 -0.69 3.58
C CYS A 50 -9.71 0.84 3.51
N PRO A 51 -10.72 1.44 4.16
CA PRO A 51 -11.05 2.86 4.01
C PRO A 51 -10.07 3.84 4.68
N LEU A 52 -9.14 3.35 5.52
CA LEU A 52 -8.21 4.19 6.29
C LEU A 52 -6.84 4.39 5.61
N GLU A 53 -6.66 3.93 4.37
CA GLU A 53 -5.38 4.00 3.64
C GLU A 53 -4.18 3.46 4.45
N SER A 54 -4.46 2.53 5.39
CA SER A 54 -3.52 1.96 6.36
C SER A 54 -3.74 0.45 6.41
N VAL A 55 -2.92 -0.27 5.64
CA VAL A 55 -3.07 -1.70 5.40
C VAL A 55 -2.11 -2.50 6.28
N TRP A 56 -2.66 -3.33 7.14
CA TRP A 56 -1.90 -4.26 7.99
C TRP A 56 -2.03 -5.68 7.44
N THR A 57 -1.08 -6.56 7.75
CA THR A 57 -1.08 -7.94 7.25
C THR A 57 -2.36 -8.71 7.62
N ILE A 58 -2.93 -8.41 8.80
CA ILE A 58 -4.21 -8.99 9.22
C ILE A 58 -5.37 -8.55 8.32
N ASP A 59 -5.36 -7.33 7.77
CA ASP A 59 -6.37 -6.87 6.81
C ASP A 59 -6.30 -7.72 5.54
N LEU A 60 -5.08 -7.96 5.03
CA LEU A 60 -4.86 -8.80 3.85
C LEU A 60 -5.40 -10.22 4.07
N ALA A 61 -5.19 -10.79 5.25
CA ALA A 61 -5.71 -12.10 5.62
C ALA A 61 -7.24 -12.14 5.67
N TYR A 62 -7.88 -11.08 6.17
CA TYR A 62 -9.35 -10.95 6.14
C TYR A 62 -9.90 -10.77 4.73
N ILE A 63 -9.20 -10.03 3.86
CA ILE A 63 -9.58 -9.89 2.45
C ILE A 63 -9.51 -11.24 1.74
N LEU A 64 -8.42 -12.01 1.91
CA LEU A 64 -8.32 -13.37 1.36
C LEU A 64 -9.50 -14.24 1.80
N ARG A 65 -9.86 -14.20 3.09
CA ARG A 65 -11.03 -14.92 3.62
C ARG A 65 -12.35 -14.46 3.00
N ARG A 66 -12.56 -13.16 2.81
CA ARG A 66 -13.76 -12.58 2.16
C ARG A 66 -13.92 -13.10 0.72
N PHE A 67 -12.82 -13.21 -0.01
CA PHE A 67 -12.79 -13.77 -1.36
C PHE A 67 -12.76 -15.32 -1.39
N SER A 68 -13.18 -15.96 -0.30
CA SER A 68 -13.33 -17.42 -0.18
C SER A 68 -12.03 -18.20 -0.39
N VAL A 69 -10.87 -17.60 -0.11
CA VAL A 69 -9.60 -18.33 -0.04
C VAL A 69 -9.56 -19.11 1.28
N GLU A 70 -9.63 -20.43 1.21
CA GLU A 70 -9.70 -21.28 2.41
C GLU A 70 -8.33 -21.66 2.96
N ASP A 71 -7.36 -21.85 2.06
CA ASP A 71 -6.04 -22.40 2.39
C ASP A 71 -4.94 -21.33 2.36
N PHE A 72 -4.86 -20.59 3.45
CA PHE A 72 -3.78 -19.66 3.75
C PHE A 72 -3.45 -19.65 5.24
N THR A 73 -2.24 -19.26 5.59
CA THR A 73 -1.82 -19.08 6.99
C THR A 73 -1.01 -17.80 7.10
N TYR A 74 -1.44 -16.91 8.00
CA TYR A 74 -0.71 -15.70 8.36
C TYR A 74 0.24 -16.00 9.52
N TYR A 75 1.54 -15.80 9.30
CA TYR A 75 2.60 -15.91 10.29
C TYR A 75 3.11 -14.53 10.69
N THR A 76 3.32 -14.32 11.99
CA THR A 76 3.86 -13.09 12.54
C THR A 76 4.67 -13.38 13.80
N SER A 77 5.71 -12.59 14.07
CA SER A 77 6.43 -12.62 15.35
C SER A 77 5.63 -11.98 16.49
N TYR A 78 4.62 -11.16 16.18
CA TYR A 78 3.87 -10.39 17.17
C TYR A 78 2.37 -10.36 16.85
N ILE A 79 1.55 -10.93 17.75
CA ILE A 79 0.09 -10.91 17.61
C ILE A 79 -0.44 -9.59 18.18
N GLY A 80 -1.02 -8.76 17.31
CA GLY A 80 -1.64 -7.49 17.69
C GLY A 80 -0.86 -6.28 17.18
N VAL A 81 -0.92 -5.19 17.94
CA VAL A 81 -0.25 -3.93 17.59
C VAL A 81 0.98 -3.77 18.48
N ASN A 82 2.17 -3.84 17.89
CA ASN A 82 3.43 -3.74 18.62
C ASN A 82 3.60 -2.32 19.19
N TRP A 83 3.56 -2.23 20.52
CA TRP A 83 3.66 -0.96 21.24
C TRP A 83 5.04 -0.31 21.12
N GLN A 84 6.08 -1.06 20.80
CA GLN A 84 7.46 -0.53 20.71
C GLN A 84 7.65 0.48 19.57
N TYR A 85 6.73 0.53 18.61
CA TYR A 85 6.75 1.52 17.52
C TYR A 85 5.88 2.75 17.80
N SER A 86 5.25 2.86 18.98
CA SER A 86 4.37 3.99 19.32
C SER A 86 5.08 5.35 19.36
N SER A 87 6.41 5.37 19.41
CA SER A 87 7.24 6.59 19.41
C SER A 87 7.63 7.08 18.00
N LYS A 88 7.33 6.35 16.93
CA LYS A 88 7.68 6.77 15.56
C LYS A 88 6.63 7.76 15.02
N GLU A 89 7.10 8.86 14.40
CA GLU A 89 6.24 9.95 13.89
C GLU A 89 5.19 9.48 12.87
N PHE A 90 5.48 8.39 12.15
CA PHE A 90 4.58 7.77 11.16
C PHE A 90 3.20 7.37 11.73
N TYR A 91 3.11 7.04 13.03
CA TYR A 91 1.87 6.51 13.62
C TYR A 91 0.97 7.58 14.28
N ARG A 92 1.43 8.82 14.46
CA ARG A 92 0.87 9.73 15.48
C ARG A 92 -0.59 10.17 15.28
N ASP A 93 -1.06 10.26 14.04
CA ASP A 93 -2.36 10.89 13.73
C ASP A 93 -3.51 9.86 13.57
N THR A 94 -3.21 8.58 13.32
CA THR A 94 -4.19 7.49 13.10
C THR A 94 -4.10 6.34 14.12
N TRP A 95 -3.09 6.36 15.00
CA TRP A 95 -2.75 5.27 15.94
C TRP A 95 -3.93 4.71 16.71
N THR A 96 -4.85 5.55 17.18
CA THR A 96 -5.94 5.10 18.06
C THR A 96 -7.03 4.33 17.33
N LEU A 97 -7.30 4.70 16.06
CA LEU A 97 -8.29 4.02 15.23
C LEU A 97 -7.73 2.73 14.65
N ASP A 98 -6.52 2.77 14.09
CA ASP A 98 -5.85 1.57 13.59
C ASP A 98 -5.60 0.56 14.70
N ARG A 99 -5.20 1.03 15.89
CA ARG A 99 -5.03 0.15 17.05
C ARG A 99 -6.29 -0.62 17.38
N ARG A 100 -7.41 0.08 17.56
CA ARG A 100 -8.68 -0.55 17.94
C ARG A 100 -9.15 -1.52 16.85
N ARG A 101 -9.05 -1.13 15.58
CA ARG A 101 -9.40 -1.96 14.43
C ARG A 101 -8.55 -3.23 14.37
N VAL A 102 -7.24 -3.10 14.30
CA VAL A 102 -6.29 -4.21 14.19
C VAL A 102 -6.41 -5.15 15.39
N GLN A 103 -6.49 -4.61 16.60
CA GLN A 103 -6.66 -5.41 17.81
C GLN A 103 -7.99 -6.20 17.80
N SER A 104 -9.06 -5.60 17.29
CA SER A 104 -10.35 -6.29 17.12
C SER A 104 -10.28 -7.39 16.06
N LEU A 105 -9.56 -7.17 14.95
CA LEU A 105 -9.37 -8.18 13.91
C LEU A 105 -8.60 -9.39 14.44
N PHE A 106 -7.50 -9.19 15.17
CA PHE A 106 -6.78 -10.30 15.79
C PHE A 106 -7.65 -11.05 16.82
N ALA A 107 -8.40 -10.32 17.66
CA ALA A 107 -9.29 -10.94 18.65
C ALA A 107 -10.39 -11.79 18.01
N ALA A 108 -10.90 -11.39 16.85
CA ALA A 108 -11.96 -12.08 16.13
C ALA A 108 -11.45 -13.06 15.05
N ALA A 109 -10.13 -13.18 14.85
CA ALA A 109 -9.55 -13.91 13.72
C ALA A 109 -10.00 -15.37 13.67
N HIS A 110 -9.93 -16.08 14.80
CA HIS A 110 -10.36 -17.47 14.92
C HIS A 110 -11.83 -17.65 14.51
N ASP A 111 -12.72 -16.83 15.05
CA ASP A 111 -14.16 -16.93 14.79
C ASP A 111 -14.52 -16.58 13.34
N ASN A 112 -13.68 -15.76 12.69
CA ASN A 112 -13.78 -15.43 11.27
C ASN A 112 -12.98 -16.39 10.37
N ARG A 113 -12.46 -17.49 10.91
CA ARG A 113 -11.65 -18.50 10.20
C ARG A 113 -10.38 -17.91 9.56
N VAL A 114 -9.85 -16.83 10.09
CA VAL A 114 -8.56 -16.27 9.68
C VAL A 114 -7.48 -16.94 10.53
N ARG A 115 -6.68 -17.81 9.89
CA ARG A 115 -5.62 -18.56 10.58
C ARG A 115 -4.39 -17.68 10.78
N VAL A 116 -4.12 -17.36 12.05
CA VAL A 116 -2.96 -16.58 12.49
C VAL A 116 -2.08 -17.45 13.38
N VAL A 117 -0.78 -17.49 13.12
CA VAL A 117 0.21 -18.24 13.88
C VAL A 117 1.30 -17.27 14.36
N GLY A 118 1.43 -17.16 15.68
CA GLY A 118 2.52 -16.40 16.32
C GLY A 118 3.85 -17.16 16.23
N LEU A 119 4.50 -17.09 15.08
CA LEU A 119 5.76 -17.75 14.76
C LEU A 119 6.51 -16.94 13.69
N THR A 120 7.79 -16.67 13.91
CA THR A 120 8.68 -16.25 12.82
C THR A 120 9.01 -17.48 11.98
N LEU A 121 8.49 -17.53 10.75
CA LEU A 121 8.78 -18.64 9.84
C LEU A 121 10.23 -18.55 9.37
N ALA A 122 10.97 -19.66 9.44
CA ALA A 122 12.36 -19.72 9.02
C ALA A 122 12.48 -19.66 7.49
N LEU A 123 13.59 -19.09 6.98
CA LEU A 123 13.82 -18.97 5.53
C LEU A 123 13.78 -20.34 4.83
N ASP A 124 14.29 -21.39 5.46
CA ASP A 124 14.26 -22.76 4.92
C ASP A 124 12.84 -23.28 4.70
N ASP A 125 11.88 -22.92 5.55
CA ASP A 125 10.48 -23.30 5.35
C ASP A 125 9.86 -22.53 4.21
N ILE A 126 10.22 -21.25 4.05
CA ILE A 126 9.82 -20.43 2.89
C ILE A 126 10.37 -21.05 1.60
N ARG A 127 11.65 -21.47 1.59
CA ARG A 127 12.27 -22.22 0.47
C ARG A 127 11.44 -23.47 0.14
N ARG A 128 11.09 -24.29 1.13
CA ARG A 128 10.29 -25.52 0.95
C ARG A 128 8.90 -25.23 0.38
N PHE A 129 8.20 -24.21 0.87
CA PHE A 129 6.91 -23.80 0.32
C PHE A 129 7.02 -23.43 -1.15
N LEU A 130 8.01 -22.63 -1.53
CA LEU A 130 8.19 -22.17 -2.90
C LEU A 130 8.70 -23.26 -3.85
N LEU A 131 9.52 -24.20 -3.37
CA LEU A 131 9.97 -25.38 -4.12
C LEU A 131 8.83 -26.33 -4.48
N SER A 132 7.80 -26.44 -3.63
CA SER A 132 6.60 -27.22 -3.96
C SER A 132 5.87 -26.67 -5.19
N THR A 133 6.12 -25.40 -5.53
CA THR A 133 5.43 -24.60 -6.55
C THR A 133 3.93 -24.43 -6.31
N VAL A 134 3.37 -24.98 -5.24
CA VAL A 134 1.94 -24.93 -4.91
C VAL A 134 1.57 -23.66 -4.15
N TYR A 135 2.54 -23.02 -3.49
CA TYR A 135 2.32 -21.88 -2.62
C TYR A 135 2.94 -20.60 -3.20
N ALA A 136 2.28 -19.47 -2.92
CA ALA A 136 2.84 -18.14 -3.01
C ALA A 136 2.91 -17.53 -1.60
N VAL A 137 3.82 -16.58 -1.39
CA VAL A 137 4.02 -15.95 -0.08
C VAL A 137 3.92 -14.44 -0.22
N ILE A 138 2.87 -13.85 0.35
CA ILE A 138 2.80 -12.39 0.54
C ILE A 138 3.69 -12.06 1.73
N MET A 139 4.63 -11.13 1.59
CA MET A 139 5.63 -10.83 2.62
C MET A 139 5.80 -9.33 2.81
N LEU A 140 5.84 -8.89 4.07
CA LEU A 140 6.24 -7.54 4.42
C LEU A 140 7.77 -7.46 4.53
N VAL A 141 8.36 -6.47 3.87
CA VAL A 141 9.81 -6.22 3.88
C VAL A 141 10.09 -4.75 4.17
N ASP A 142 11.30 -4.45 4.64
CA ASP A 142 11.83 -3.09 4.54
C ASP A 142 12.31 -2.81 3.11
N LEU A 143 11.61 -1.92 2.41
CA LEU A 143 11.90 -1.54 1.03
C LEU A 143 13.34 -1.07 0.84
N ARG A 144 13.96 -0.44 1.85
CA ARG A 144 15.33 0.07 1.79
C ARG A 144 16.36 -1.04 1.62
N LEU A 145 16.03 -2.25 2.06
CA LEU A 145 16.87 -3.43 2.02
C LEU A 145 16.53 -4.37 0.84
N LEU A 146 15.49 -4.06 0.07
CA LEU A 146 15.03 -4.91 -1.02
C LEU A 146 15.95 -4.78 -2.26
N ARG A 147 16.98 -5.63 -2.32
CA ARG A 147 18.02 -5.59 -3.37
C ARG A 147 17.71 -6.52 -4.54
N CYS A 148 16.87 -6.03 -5.46
CA CYS A 148 16.56 -6.78 -6.67
C CYS A 148 17.79 -6.93 -7.61
N ARG A 149 18.12 -8.17 -7.97
CA ARG A 149 19.18 -8.53 -8.92
C ARG A 149 18.89 -8.10 -10.36
N LYS A 150 17.61 -8.07 -10.75
CA LYS A 150 17.15 -7.73 -12.10
C LYS A 150 16.88 -6.24 -12.26
N CYS A 151 16.28 -5.61 -11.25
CA CYS A 151 15.96 -4.18 -11.25
C CYS A 151 17.20 -3.37 -10.88
N LYS A 152 18.29 -3.48 -11.65
CA LYS A 152 19.50 -2.69 -11.40
C LYS A 152 19.27 -1.22 -11.80
N SER A 153 19.41 -0.34 -10.81
CA SER A 153 19.65 1.11 -10.90
C SER A 153 18.72 1.97 -11.76
N LYS A 154 17.41 1.76 -11.74
CA LYS A 154 16.49 2.88 -11.94
C LYS A 154 16.03 3.36 -10.58
N SER A 155 16.80 4.28 -10.00
CA SER A 155 16.37 5.14 -8.90
C SER A 155 15.27 6.11 -9.39
N LYS A 156 14.16 5.56 -9.85
CA LYS A 156 12.91 6.26 -10.12
C LYS A 156 11.78 5.31 -9.78
N TRP A 157 11.49 5.25 -8.49
CA TRP A 157 10.15 4.91 -8.04
C TRP A 157 9.18 5.86 -8.76
N SER A 158 8.37 5.33 -9.67
CA SER A 158 7.33 6.12 -10.33
C SER A 158 6.14 6.17 -9.38
N TRP A 159 6.14 7.15 -8.48
CA TRP A 159 4.89 7.64 -7.90
C TRP A 159 3.94 7.94 -9.06
N CYS A 160 2.69 7.51 -8.92
CA CYS A 160 1.67 7.57 -9.95
C CYS A 160 1.75 8.89 -10.73
N ARG A 161 1.83 8.77 -12.07
CA ARG A 161 1.63 9.91 -12.96
C ARG A 161 0.23 10.44 -12.69
N ASP A 162 0.14 11.59 -12.04
CA ASP A 162 -1.06 12.40 -12.10
C ASP A 162 -1.37 12.63 -13.58
N SER A 163 -2.54 12.16 -14.00
CA SER A 163 -3.18 12.57 -15.25
C SER A 163 -3.55 14.05 -15.13
N GLY A 164 -2.55 14.92 -15.28
CA GLY A 164 -2.71 16.34 -15.47
C GLY A 164 -2.91 16.63 -16.95
N GLU A 165 -4.10 17.12 -17.28
CA GLU A 165 -4.47 17.70 -18.57
C GLU A 165 -3.40 18.67 -19.11
N SER A 166 -3.11 18.51 -20.40
CA SER A 166 -2.20 19.36 -21.16
C SER A 166 -2.74 20.79 -21.25
N VAL A 167 -2.32 21.68 -20.35
CA VAL A 167 -2.50 23.12 -20.58
C VAL A 167 -1.38 23.60 -21.50
N VAL A 168 -1.76 23.85 -22.74
CA VAL A 168 -0.93 24.44 -23.79
C VAL A 168 -0.60 25.88 -23.37
N VAL A 169 0.63 26.14 -22.93
CA VAL A 169 1.10 27.52 -22.71
C VAL A 169 1.71 28.02 -24.02
N GLY A 170 0.85 28.60 -24.86
CA GLY A 170 1.27 29.47 -25.95
C GLY A 170 1.67 30.83 -25.39
N GLY A 171 2.93 31.20 -25.57
CA GLY A 171 3.45 32.51 -25.15
C GLY A 171 2.93 33.67 -26.01
N ASN A 172 2.92 34.86 -25.43
CA ASN A 172 3.30 36.11 -26.10
C ASN A 172 3.67 37.18 -25.07
N LYS A 173 4.73 37.93 -25.40
CA LYS A 173 5.26 39.13 -24.75
C LYS A 173 4.33 40.34 -24.97
N MET A 174 4.29 41.31 -24.05
CA MET A 174 4.92 42.66 -24.20
C MET A 174 4.50 43.63 -23.06
N GLU A 175 5.50 44.35 -22.53
CA GLU A 175 5.58 45.77 -22.02
C GLU A 175 4.43 46.43 -21.24
N GLU A 176 4.68 46.85 -19.99
CA GLU A 176 5.15 48.17 -19.49
C GLU A 176 4.03 49.20 -19.26
N SER A 177 3.81 49.57 -17.99
CA SER A 177 3.90 50.95 -17.46
C SER A 177 3.40 51.05 -16.01
N ILE A 178 4.17 51.79 -15.21
CA ILE A 178 3.97 52.31 -13.84
C ILE A 178 3.47 53.79 -13.98
N PRO A 179 2.96 54.57 -12.98
CA PRO A 179 2.78 54.38 -11.51
C PRO A 179 1.41 54.85 -10.91
N PHE A 180 1.23 54.62 -9.60
CA PHE A 180 1.07 55.65 -8.54
C PHE A 180 0.02 55.30 -7.46
N ARG A 181 0.40 55.57 -6.21
CA ARG A 181 -0.24 55.33 -4.89
C ARG A 181 -1.36 56.38 -4.58
N PRO A 182 -1.88 56.53 -3.33
CA PRO A 182 -2.31 55.60 -2.26
C PRO A 182 -3.74 55.92 -1.76
N GLY A 183 -4.30 55.17 -0.80
CA GLY A 183 -5.50 55.59 -0.07
C GLY A 183 -5.83 54.74 1.16
N GLU A 184 -5.54 55.28 2.33
CA GLU A 184 -5.93 54.80 3.67
C GLU A 184 -7.44 55.01 3.93
N GLY A 185 -8.02 54.26 4.88
CA GLY A 185 -9.09 54.81 5.73
C GLY A 185 -10.20 53.89 6.24
N ARG A 186 -10.16 53.66 7.58
CA ARG A 186 -11.27 53.55 8.58
C ARG A 186 -12.28 52.38 8.47
N SER A 187 -12.41 51.51 9.49
CA SER A 187 -12.97 51.63 10.86
C SER A 187 -14.50 51.86 10.97
N GLY A 188 -15.18 50.96 11.70
CA GLY A 188 -16.57 51.07 12.21
C GLY A 188 -17.26 49.69 12.31
N VAL A 189 -17.16 48.94 13.43
CA VAL A 189 -17.98 48.95 14.67
C VAL A 189 -19.40 48.33 14.54
N ALA A 190 -19.60 47.20 15.25
CA ALA A 190 -20.76 46.65 16.01
C ALA A 190 -22.20 46.74 15.40
N ALA A 191 -23.20 45.89 15.69
CA ALA A 191 -23.49 45.03 16.81
C ALA A 191 -24.60 43.97 16.48
N ARG A 192 -24.67 42.97 17.36
CA ARG A 192 -25.72 41.98 17.73
C ARG A 192 -27.17 42.22 17.26
N SER A 193 -27.85 41.14 16.83
CA SER A 193 -29.02 40.54 17.52
C SER A 193 -29.73 39.45 16.67
N SER A 194 -29.94 38.26 17.24
CA SER A 194 -31.01 37.28 16.90
C SER A 194 -32.31 37.68 17.64
N PRO A 195 -33.49 37.01 17.54
CA PRO A 195 -33.85 35.76 16.85
C PRO A 195 -35.22 35.78 16.10
N SER A 196 -35.51 34.73 15.30
CA SER A 196 -36.84 34.07 15.15
C SER A 196 -36.91 33.21 13.87
N SER A 197 -37.68 32.12 13.95
CA SER A 197 -38.08 31.21 12.86
C SER A 197 -39.58 30.94 13.03
N PRO A 198 -40.27 30.19 12.13
CA PRO A 198 -40.31 30.18 10.66
C PRO A 198 -41.76 30.50 10.16
N PRO A 199 -42.07 30.41 8.85
CA PRO A 199 -42.70 29.18 8.37
C PRO A 199 -42.37 28.77 6.92
N SER A 200 -42.80 27.55 6.61
CA SER A 200 -42.80 26.83 5.35
C SER A 200 -43.32 27.59 4.12
N THR A 201 -42.76 27.33 2.94
CA THR A 201 -43.51 26.79 1.78
C THR A 201 -42.55 26.38 0.64
N SER A 202 -43.03 25.40 -0.11
CA SER A 202 -42.42 24.68 -1.22
C SER A 202 -42.16 25.54 -2.47
N ARG A 203 -41.00 25.36 -3.13
CA ARG A 203 -40.87 24.83 -4.51
C ARG A 203 -39.44 24.99 -5.08
N SER A 204 -38.87 23.82 -5.41
CA SER A 204 -38.20 23.46 -6.68
C SER A 204 -36.88 24.10 -7.14
N LEU A 205 -35.93 23.17 -7.40
CA LEU A 205 -34.79 23.17 -8.36
C LEU A 205 -33.67 24.18 -8.13
N PHE A 206 -32.46 23.69 -7.81
CA PHE A 206 -31.31 23.69 -8.73
C PHE A 206 -30.16 22.90 -8.10
N LEU A 207 -29.64 21.93 -8.85
CA LEU A 207 -28.42 21.18 -8.57
C LEU A 207 -27.25 22.16 -8.42
N THR A 208 -26.64 22.21 -7.25
CA THR A 208 -25.25 22.65 -7.12
C THR A 208 -24.49 21.65 -6.27
N THR A 209 -23.49 21.08 -6.90
CA THR A 209 -22.50 20.17 -6.37
C THR A 209 -21.81 20.80 -5.17
N PHE A 210 -22.02 20.28 -3.97
CA PHE A 210 -21.11 20.52 -2.86
C PHE A 210 -19.82 19.76 -3.17
N SER A 211 -18.84 20.47 -3.73
CA SER A 211 -17.47 20.01 -3.70
C SER A 211 -17.05 19.93 -2.23
N CYS A 212 -16.84 18.71 -1.78
CA CYS A 212 -16.07 18.44 -0.59
C CYS A 212 -14.67 18.98 -0.88
N PHE A 213 -14.35 20.19 -0.40
CA PHE A 213 -12.97 20.66 -0.36
C PHE A 213 -12.23 19.76 0.63
N ALA A 214 -11.76 18.63 0.10
CA ALA A 214 -10.79 17.78 0.75
C ALA A 214 -9.56 18.64 1.00
N TRP A 215 -9.29 18.90 2.28
CA TRP A 215 -7.97 19.25 2.74
C TRP A 215 -7.08 18.02 2.56
N CYS A 216 -6.69 17.75 1.30
CA CYS A 216 -5.79 16.67 0.96
C CYS A 216 -4.39 17.10 1.39
N GLY A 217 -3.88 16.45 2.44
CA GLY A 217 -2.57 16.71 3.02
C GLY A 217 -1.47 16.49 1.99
N GLN A 218 -0.90 17.59 1.51
CA GLN A 218 0.38 17.55 0.80
C GLN A 218 1.50 17.36 1.82
N LYS A 219 1.92 16.10 2.01
CA LYS A 219 3.30 15.81 2.42
C LYS A 219 3.93 14.92 1.35
N SER A 220 4.53 15.61 0.38
CA SER A 220 5.55 15.05 -0.50
C SER A 220 6.68 14.48 0.36
N TYR A 221 7.01 13.20 0.17
CA TYR A 221 8.14 12.52 0.81
C TYR A 221 9.52 13.04 0.32
N ALA A 222 9.58 14.19 -0.35
CA ALA A 222 10.83 14.80 -0.83
C ALA A 222 11.53 15.69 0.22
N MET A 223 11.01 15.81 1.45
CA MET A 223 11.58 16.67 2.49
C MET A 223 11.56 16.07 3.91
N LEU A 224 11.61 14.75 4.04
CA LEU A 224 12.06 14.13 5.30
C LEU A 224 13.55 13.83 5.12
N GLY A 225 14.38 14.41 5.99
CA GLY A 225 15.80 14.09 6.05
C GLY A 225 16.02 12.59 6.23
N ALA A 226 17.25 12.14 6.03
CA ALA A 226 17.66 10.75 6.25
C ALA A 226 17.41 10.32 7.72
N SER A 227 16.17 9.97 8.06
CA SER A 227 15.82 9.24 9.26
C SER A 227 15.99 7.76 8.94
N ASP A 228 16.48 7.01 9.91
CA ASP A 228 16.68 5.56 9.83
C ASP A 228 15.36 4.78 9.90
N ASP A 229 14.27 5.40 9.44
CA ASP A 229 12.92 4.90 9.58
C ASP A 229 12.62 3.85 8.52
N PHE A 230 12.20 2.69 9.01
CA PHE A 230 11.61 1.58 8.27
C PHE A 230 10.59 2.05 7.22
N ILE A 231 10.71 1.56 5.99
CA ILE A 231 9.74 1.76 4.92
C ILE A 231 9.11 0.40 4.59
N GLY A 232 7.92 0.14 5.12
CA GLY A 232 7.19 -1.10 4.87
C GLY A 232 6.73 -1.21 3.42
N HIS A 233 6.97 -2.38 2.82
CA HIS A 233 6.49 -2.70 1.47
C HIS A 233 6.12 -4.18 1.38
N TYR A 234 4.99 -4.48 0.74
CA TYR A 234 4.59 -5.87 0.50
C TYR A 234 5.03 -6.34 -0.88
N ILE A 235 5.53 -7.56 -0.94
CA ILE A 235 5.87 -8.28 -2.17
C ILE A 235 5.21 -9.67 -2.18
N VAL A 236 5.19 -10.34 -3.34
CA VAL A 236 4.74 -11.73 -3.45
C VAL A 236 5.88 -12.61 -3.95
N LEU A 237 6.39 -13.51 -3.10
CA LEU A 237 7.30 -14.57 -3.53
C LEU A 237 6.51 -15.64 -4.27
N ILE A 238 7.01 -16.07 -5.42
CA ILE A 238 6.31 -16.98 -6.34
C ILE A 238 7.15 -18.20 -6.73
N GLY A 239 8.42 -18.24 -6.32
CA GLY A 239 9.28 -19.39 -6.51
C GLY A 239 10.67 -19.19 -5.93
N TYR A 240 11.44 -20.28 -5.93
CA TYR A 240 12.79 -20.33 -5.40
C TYR A 240 13.67 -21.20 -6.31
N ASP A 241 14.89 -20.74 -6.54
CA ASP A 241 15.95 -21.43 -7.27
C ASP A 241 16.98 -21.95 -6.25
N SER A 242 17.03 -23.27 -6.07
CA SER A 242 17.94 -23.92 -5.12
C SER A 242 19.40 -23.97 -5.59
N ASP A 243 19.65 -23.87 -6.89
CA ASP A 243 21.01 -23.97 -7.43
C ASP A 243 21.79 -22.68 -7.18
N HIS A 244 21.09 -21.55 -7.13
CA HIS A 244 21.67 -20.22 -6.99
C HIS A 244 21.23 -19.47 -5.72
N ASP A 245 20.36 -20.06 -4.90
CA ASP A 245 19.74 -19.45 -3.72
C ASP A 245 19.05 -18.09 -4.00
N PHE A 246 18.25 -18.05 -5.07
CA PHE A 246 17.46 -16.88 -5.44
C PHE A 246 15.96 -17.10 -5.24
N PHE A 247 15.29 -16.05 -4.78
CA PHE A 247 13.83 -15.97 -4.75
C PHE A 247 13.31 -15.19 -5.94
N TYR A 248 12.28 -15.73 -6.60
CA TYR A 248 11.50 -15.02 -7.60
C TYR A 248 10.29 -14.37 -6.95
N TYR A 249 10.06 -13.10 -7.27
CA TYR A 249 8.95 -12.37 -6.68
C TYR A 249 8.31 -11.37 -7.64
N ARG A 250 7.07 -10.99 -7.33
CA ARG A 250 6.34 -9.89 -7.95
C ARG A 250 6.40 -8.68 -7.02
N ASP A 251 6.74 -7.54 -7.58
CA ASP A 251 6.87 -6.29 -6.85
C ASP A 251 5.82 -5.28 -7.36
N PRO A 252 4.78 -4.97 -6.57
CA PRO A 252 3.75 -4.03 -6.99
C PRO A 252 4.26 -2.59 -7.13
N GLY A 253 5.42 -2.27 -6.56
CA GLY A 253 6.09 -0.97 -6.67
C GLY A 253 6.85 -0.76 -7.97
N THR A 254 6.92 -1.76 -8.84
CA THR A 254 7.65 -1.69 -10.10
C THR A 254 6.80 -2.12 -11.29
N GLU A 255 7.16 -1.64 -12.48
CA GLU A 255 6.61 -2.10 -13.76
C GLU A 255 7.20 -3.45 -14.21
N SER A 256 8.19 -4.00 -13.48
CA SER A 256 8.79 -5.26 -13.88
C SER A 256 7.87 -6.42 -13.52
N ASP A 257 7.49 -7.21 -14.52
CA ASP A 257 6.65 -8.37 -14.27
C ASP A 257 7.31 -9.33 -13.26
N LEU A 258 8.64 -9.48 -13.28
CA LEU A 258 9.35 -10.44 -12.44
C LEU A 258 10.63 -9.85 -11.87
N CYS A 259 10.80 -9.98 -10.56
CA CYS A 259 11.99 -9.61 -9.80
C CYS A 259 12.71 -10.85 -9.24
N MET A 260 13.97 -10.66 -8.84
CA MET A 260 14.84 -11.70 -8.27
C MET A 260 15.68 -11.13 -7.13
N ILE A 261 15.84 -11.86 -6.03
CA ILE A 261 16.64 -11.45 -4.86
C ILE A 261 17.39 -12.64 -4.26
N GLU A 262 18.56 -12.41 -3.67
CA GLU A 262 19.36 -13.41 -2.93
C GLU A 262 18.69 -13.77 -1.61
N GLY A 263 18.87 -15.00 -1.13
CA GLY A 263 18.32 -15.45 0.14
C GLY A 263 18.74 -14.56 1.31
N ASP A 264 20.02 -14.22 1.41
CA ASP A 264 20.55 -13.38 2.49
C ASP A 264 20.03 -11.93 2.44
N ASP A 265 19.88 -11.37 1.24
CA ASP A 265 19.31 -10.02 1.06
C ASP A 265 17.81 -10.00 1.41
N LEU A 266 17.06 -11.04 1.02
CA LEU A 266 15.64 -11.18 1.38
C LEU A 266 15.48 -11.36 2.90
N GLU A 267 16.31 -12.20 3.52
CA GLU A 267 16.31 -12.42 4.97
C GLU A 267 16.54 -11.11 5.70
N SER A 268 17.56 -10.36 5.28
CA SER A 268 17.87 -9.04 5.84
C SER A 268 16.70 -8.08 5.72
N ALA A 269 16.02 -8.06 4.56
CA ALA A 269 14.89 -7.17 4.31
C ALA A 269 13.63 -7.53 5.13
N ARG A 270 13.31 -8.82 5.27
CA ARG A 270 12.12 -9.29 5.99
C ARG A 270 12.29 -9.36 7.51
N MET A 271 13.54 -9.44 7.99
CA MET A 271 13.87 -9.52 9.41
C MET A 271 14.17 -8.15 10.03
N ASN A 272 14.10 -7.07 9.25
CA ASN A 272 14.35 -5.74 9.79
C ASN A 272 13.24 -5.30 10.75
N SER A 273 13.62 -4.48 11.74
CA SER A 273 12.68 -3.94 12.73
C SER A 273 11.56 -3.14 12.06
N GLY A 274 10.32 -3.42 12.43
CA GLY A 274 9.11 -2.81 11.87
C GLY A 274 8.31 -3.72 10.93
N THR A 275 8.90 -4.81 10.44
CA THR A 275 8.20 -5.81 9.62
C THR A 275 7.32 -6.77 10.44
N ASP A 276 7.58 -6.88 11.75
CA ASP A 276 7.05 -7.90 12.66
C ASP A 276 7.20 -9.35 12.12
N HIS A 277 8.10 -9.54 11.13
CA HIS A 277 8.31 -10.77 10.37
C HIS A 277 7.03 -11.31 9.71
N ASP A 278 6.15 -10.39 9.32
CA ASP A 278 4.84 -10.70 8.77
C ASP A 278 4.93 -11.33 7.38
N LEU A 279 4.26 -12.48 7.21
CA LEU A 279 4.01 -13.09 5.91
C LEU A 279 2.74 -13.92 5.90
N VAL A 280 2.13 -14.07 4.72
CA VAL A 280 0.97 -14.93 4.48
C VAL A 280 1.34 -15.96 3.42
N VAL A 281 1.38 -17.24 3.82
CA VAL A 281 1.54 -18.36 2.89
C VAL A 281 0.16 -18.72 2.34
N VAL A 282 0.00 -18.70 1.03
CA VAL A 282 -1.28 -18.98 0.34
C VAL A 282 -1.09 -20.11 -0.64
N ARG A 283 -1.96 -21.12 -0.59
CA ARG A 283 -2.01 -22.16 -1.61
C ARG A 283 -2.63 -21.59 -2.88
N VAL A 284 -1.93 -21.67 -4.00
CA VAL A 284 -2.36 -21.10 -5.30
C VAL A 284 -2.53 -22.15 -6.40
N ARG A 285 -2.26 -23.43 -6.15
CA ARG A 285 -2.52 -24.56 -7.06
C ARG A 285 -3.02 -25.81 -6.35
#